data_AF-A0A928IMF1-F1
#
_entry.id   AF-A0A928IMF1-F1
#
_cell.length_a   1.000
_cell.length_b   1.000
_cell.length_c   1.000
_cell.angle_alpha   90.00
_cell.angle_beta   90.00
_cell.angle_gamma   90.00
#
_symmetry.space_group_name_H-M   'P 1'
#
loop_
_entity.id
_entity.type
_entity.pdbx_description
1 polymer ?
#
loop_
_entity_poly.entity_id
_entity_poly.type
_entity_poly.pdbx_seq_one_letter_code
_entity_poly.pdbx_strand_id
1 'polypeptide(L)'
;MTVISFADEEGKVVANIVHYGMHGTCAGRNYEISRDWAGVMVDDVERVSGAITAFFNGAEGDVGPRLTNGLTTGNGDITYAERHGALAAHDAARIYKKLGSYKDADLSVLVGEVNIPLDKRIDYETAKAGYEKYKEYTVNVRAKTAYYYKTQMELYENGYVDKEYRSVPQTIIKIGDVALISFPYEIFSEIAMRIAYEKKIPHTLSLSNTNGCEGYFVTEDQICRGGYEIDMFKTGYIQPYADNADWYMVKQTLENLDKLNKGE
;
A
#
# COMPACT_ATOMS: atom_id res chain seq x y z
N MET A 1 -3.72 -2.79 -13.72
CA MET A 1 -2.97 -1.58 -14.08
C MET A 1 -3.93 -0.59 -14.69
N THR A 2 -3.84 0.67 -14.29
CA THR A 2 -4.66 1.79 -14.78
C THR A 2 -3.73 2.90 -15.25
N VAL A 3 -4.05 3.54 -16.38
CA VAL A 3 -3.34 4.73 -16.87
C VAL A 3 -4.34 5.87 -16.98
N ILE A 4 -4.02 7.01 -16.37
CA ILE A 4 -4.77 8.26 -16.47
C ILE A 4 -3.87 9.23 -17.22
N SER A 5 -4.39 9.88 -18.27
CA SER A 5 -3.65 10.85 -19.07
C SER A 5 -4.32 12.22 -18.94
N PHE A 6 -3.49 13.26 -18.83
CA PHE A 6 -3.92 14.66 -18.75
C PHE A 6 -3.40 15.39 -19.98
N ALA A 7 -4.27 16.14 -20.64
CA ALA A 7 -3.93 16.96 -21.80
C ALA A 7 -4.31 18.44 -21.56
N ASP A 8 -3.63 19.34 -22.26
CA ASP A 8 -4.00 20.75 -22.33
C ASP A 8 -5.20 21.00 -23.27
N GLU A 9 -5.62 22.26 -23.40
CA GLU A 9 -6.75 22.67 -24.24
C GLU A 9 -6.50 22.40 -25.73
N GLU A 10 -5.23 22.34 -26.16
CA GLU A 10 -4.84 21.97 -27.51
C GLU A 10 -4.77 20.44 -27.74
N GLY A 11 -5.03 19.64 -26.70
CA GLY A 11 -5.02 18.18 -26.75
C GLY A 11 -3.62 17.55 -26.66
N LYS A 12 -2.59 18.33 -26.34
CA LYS A 12 -1.24 17.82 -26.08
C LYS A 12 -1.18 17.26 -24.67
N VAL A 13 -0.64 16.04 -24.54
CA VAL A 13 -0.48 15.38 -23.25
C VAL A 13 0.57 16.12 -22.42
N VAL A 14 0.24 16.41 -21.16
CA VAL A 14 1.10 17.14 -20.22
C VAL A 14 1.56 16.28 -19.05
N ALA A 15 0.78 15.26 -18.66
CA ALA A 15 1.15 14.34 -17.60
C ALA A 15 0.39 13.01 -17.71
N ASN A 16 0.94 11.95 -17.10
CA ASN A 16 0.26 10.68 -16.90
C ASN A 16 0.37 10.23 -15.43
N ILE A 17 -0.62 9.45 -15.01
CA ILE A 17 -0.55 8.62 -13.80
C ILE A 17 -0.66 7.16 -14.22
N VAL A 18 0.25 6.33 -13.73
CA VAL A 18 0.15 4.88 -13.80
C VAL A 18 -0.08 4.33 -12.39
N HIS A 19 -1.11 3.50 -12.25
CA HIS A 19 -1.45 2.82 -11.01
C HIS A 19 -1.40 1.30 -11.19
N TYR A 20 -0.63 0.63 -10.33
CA TYR A 20 -0.55 -0.83 -10.29
C TYR A 20 -0.06 -1.29 -8.91
N GLY A 21 -0.68 -2.33 -8.34
CA GLY A 21 -0.29 -2.88 -7.04
C GLY A 21 0.70 -4.02 -7.19
N MET A 22 1.97 -3.77 -6.87
CA MET A 22 3.02 -4.79 -6.84
C MET A 22 4.28 -4.25 -6.15
N HIS A 23 4.88 -5.06 -5.29
CA HIS A 23 6.13 -4.72 -4.61
C HIS A 23 7.26 -4.32 -5.56
N GLY A 24 8.02 -3.29 -5.17
CA GLY A 24 9.26 -2.84 -5.80
C GLY A 24 10.47 -3.71 -5.45
N THR A 25 10.37 -5.03 -5.62
CA THR A 25 11.37 -6.01 -5.14
C THR A 25 12.08 -6.76 -6.26
N CYS A 26 11.98 -6.32 -7.52
CA CYS A 26 12.54 -7.07 -8.64
C CYS A 26 14.07 -7.12 -8.60
N ALA A 27 14.76 -6.05 -8.20
CA ALA A 27 16.21 -6.05 -8.06
C ALA A 27 16.69 -6.90 -6.88
N GLY A 28 15.93 -6.89 -5.78
CA GLY A 28 16.27 -7.60 -4.54
C GLY A 28 17.52 -7.04 -3.86
N ARG A 29 18.46 -7.91 -3.45
CA ARG A 29 19.71 -7.52 -2.76
C ARG A 29 20.75 -6.93 -3.71
N ASN A 30 20.40 -5.82 -4.36
CA ASN A 30 21.24 -5.06 -5.27
C ASN A 30 21.86 -3.84 -4.54
N TYR A 31 23.02 -3.38 -4.97
CA TYR A 31 23.76 -2.27 -4.34
C TYR A 31 23.62 -0.93 -5.07
N GLU A 32 22.93 -0.93 -6.21
CA GLU A 32 22.72 0.24 -7.06
C GLU A 32 21.48 1.00 -6.58
N ILE A 33 21.51 2.33 -6.72
CA ILE A 33 20.32 3.14 -6.52
C ILE A 33 19.44 2.96 -7.75
N SER A 34 18.22 2.46 -7.54
CA SER A 34 17.29 2.13 -8.61
C SER A 34 15.87 2.54 -8.24
N ARG A 35 15.05 2.83 -9.26
CA ARG A 35 13.58 2.96 -9.17
C ARG A 35 12.87 1.61 -9.38
N ASP A 36 13.63 0.51 -9.36
CA ASP A 36 13.19 -0.86 -9.62
C ASP A 36 12.36 -0.97 -10.93
N TRP A 37 11.48 -1.97 -11.04
CA TRP A 37 10.68 -2.22 -12.24
C TRP A 37 9.80 -1.03 -12.64
N ALA A 38 9.31 -0.27 -11.66
CA ALA A 38 8.41 0.85 -11.88
C ALA A 38 9.12 1.99 -12.62
N GLY A 39 10.40 2.23 -12.31
CA GLY A 39 11.20 3.24 -13.01
C GLY A 39 11.34 2.96 -14.49
N VAL A 40 11.64 1.70 -14.85
CA VAL A 40 11.76 1.26 -16.25
C VAL A 40 10.43 1.44 -16.98
N MET A 41 9.32 1.10 -16.33
CA MET A 41 7.98 1.33 -16.88
C MET A 41 7.68 2.82 -17.07
N VAL A 42 7.97 3.67 -16.09
CA VAL A 42 7.78 5.13 -16.18
C VAL A 42 8.52 5.68 -17.40
N ASP A 43 9.81 5.36 -17.57
CA ASP A 43 10.64 5.92 -18.64
C ASP A 43 10.10 5.58 -20.04
N ASP A 44 9.56 4.38 -20.21
CA ASP A 44 8.95 3.95 -21.47
C ASP A 44 7.60 4.65 -21.72
N VAL A 45 6.77 4.84 -20.69
CA VAL A 45 5.51 5.58 -20.83
C VAL A 45 5.77 7.06 -21.15
N GLU A 46 6.79 7.67 -20.53
CA GLU A 46 7.20 9.04 -20.85
C GLU A 46 7.71 9.15 -22.29
N ARG A 47 8.50 8.17 -22.76
CA ARG A 47 8.97 8.12 -24.15
C ARG A 47 7.83 8.01 -25.16
N VAL A 48 6.79 7.22 -24.83
CA VAL A 48 5.64 7.00 -25.72
C VAL A 48 4.67 8.19 -25.71
N SER A 49 4.45 8.81 -24.55
CA SER A 49 3.48 9.88 -24.39
C SER A 49 4.06 11.28 -24.65
N GLY A 50 5.37 11.46 -24.49
CA GLY A 50 6.03 12.77 -24.55
C GLY A 50 5.80 13.63 -23.30
N ALA A 51 5.27 13.06 -22.22
CA ALA A 51 4.87 13.76 -21.01
C ALA A 51 5.36 13.04 -19.75
N ILE A 52 5.53 13.79 -18.66
CA ILE A 52 5.95 13.26 -17.35
C ILE A 52 4.94 12.21 -16.84
N THR A 53 5.43 11.17 -16.18
CA THR A 53 4.59 10.09 -15.65
C THR A 53 4.86 9.85 -14.17
N ALA A 54 3.80 9.97 -13.35
CA ALA A 54 3.83 9.55 -11.96
C ALA A 54 3.35 8.10 -11.83
N PHE A 55 4.11 7.27 -11.11
CA PHE A 55 3.66 5.95 -10.69
C PHE A 55 3.15 6.00 -9.25
N PHE A 56 1.97 5.44 -9.02
CA PHE A 56 1.44 5.21 -7.68
C PHE A 56 1.19 3.72 -7.47
N ASN A 57 1.73 3.21 -6.36
CA ASN A 57 1.58 1.81 -6.03
C ASN A 57 0.17 1.51 -5.53
N GLY A 58 -0.36 0.39 -5.98
CA GLY A 58 -1.67 -0.12 -5.56
C GLY A 58 -1.62 -0.88 -4.24
N ALA A 59 -2.63 -1.70 -3.98
CA ALA A 59 -2.58 -2.68 -2.91
C ALA A 59 -1.48 -3.71 -3.20
N GLU A 60 -0.33 -3.54 -2.55
CA GLU A 60 0.85 -4.36 -2.78
C GLU A 60 1.13 -5.37 -1.66
N GLY A 61 0.48 -5.26 -0.50
CA GLY A 61 0.88 -5.95 0.73
C GLY A 61 1.01 -7.47 0.61
N ASP A 62 0.21 -8.10 -0.25
CA ASP A 62 0.23 -9.54 -0.55
C ASP A 62 0.62 -9.83 -2.02
N VAL A 63 1.15 -8.84 -2.74
CA VAL A 63 1.45 -8.91 -4.18
C VAL A 63 2.93 -8.64 -4.45
N GLY A 64 3.64 -9.69 -4.82
CA GLY A 64 5.02 -9.62 -5.30
C GLY A 64 5.15 -9.79 -6.83
N PRO A 65 6.26 -9.35 -7.42
CA PRO A 65 6.54 -9.56 -8.84
C PRO A 65 6.70 -11.03 -9.16
N ARG A 66 6.19 -11.47 -10.32
CA ARG A 66 6.46 -12.82 -10.83
C ARG A 66 7.73 -12.80 -11.66
N LEU A 67 8.87 -13.07 -11.02
CA LEU A 67 10.18 -13.02 -11.67
C LEU A 67 10.51 -14.33 -12.38
N THR A 68 11.46 -14.27 -13.31
CA THR A 68 11.92 -15.44 -14.08
C THR A 68 12.73 -16.45 -13.24
N ASN A 69 13.13 -16.08 -12.02
CA ASN A 69 13.70 -17.00 -11.03
C ASN A 69 12.62 -17.79 -10.25
N GLY A 70 11.33 -17.56 -10.51
CA GLY A 70 10.22 -18.20 -9.80
C GLY A 70 9.93 -17.63 -8.41
N LEU A 71 10.56 -16.52 -8.03
CA LEU A 71 10.40 -15.86 -6.73
C LEU A 71 9.73 -14.49 -6.88
N THR A 72 9.41 -13.88 -5.73
CA THR A 72 8.85 -12.53 -5.60
C THR A 72 9.91 -11.47 -5.28
N THR A 73 11.19 -11.83 -5.31
CA THR A 73 12.29 -10.92 -5.03
C THR A 73 13.50 -11.30 -5.88
N GLY A 74 14.20 -10.30 -6.39
CA GLY A 74 15.47 -10.50 -7.07
C GLY A 74 16.55 -11.03 -6.12
N ASN A 75 17.69 -11.41 -6.69
CA ASN A 75 18.85 -11.88 -5.94
C ASN A 75 20.05 -10.91 -6.05
N GLY A 76 19.80 -9.66 -6.44
CA GLY A 76 20.82 -8.65 -6.73
C GLY A 76 21.05 -8.40 -8.22
N ASP A 77 20.55 -9.28 -9.09
CA ASP A 77 20.55 -9.09 -10.53
C ASP A 77 19.50 -8.04 -10.95
N ILE A 78 19.96 -6.85 -11.32
CA ILE A 78 19.12 -5.73 -11.74
C ILE A 78 18.30 -6.04 -13.00
N THR A 79 18.71 -7.01 -13.81
CA THR A 79 18.01 -7.37 -15.05
C THR A 79 16.60 -7.93 -14.79
N TYR A 80 16.31 -8.39 -13.56
CA TYR A 80 14.93 -8.73 -13.17
C TYR A 80 14.02 -7.50 -13.18
N ALA A 81 14.50 -6.36 -12.67
CA ALA A 81 13.76 -5.10 -12.69
C ALA A 81 13.59 -4.59 -14.13
N GLU A 82 14.63 -4.70 -14.97
CA GLU A 82 14.56 -4.31 -16.38
C GLU A 82 13.53 -5.15 -17.16
N ARG A 83 13.59 -6.48 -17.03
CA ARG A 83 12.68 -7.39 -17.74
C ARG A 83 11.23 -7.22 -17.27
N HIS A 84 11.02 -7.15 -15.96
CA HIS A 84 9.68 -7.00 -15.42
C HIS A 84 9.11 -5.61 -15.71
N GLY A 85 9.95 -4.58 -15.59
CA GLY A 85 9.63 -3.21 -15.97
C GLY A 85 9.28 -3.07 -17.46
N ALA A 86 9.97 -3.76 -18.36
CA ALA A 86 9.64 -3.78 -19.79
C ALA A 86 8.28 -4.44 -20.09
N LEU A 87 7.90 -5.48 -19.32
CA LEU A 87 6.55 -6.08 -19.42
C LEU A 87 5.48 -5.09 -18.96
N ALA A 88 5.70 -4.44 -17.82
CA ALA A 88 4.81 -3.40 -17.31
C ALA A 88 4.71 -2.21 -18.28
N ALA A 89 5.84 -1.80 -18.86
CA ALA A 89 5.92 -0.74 -19.87
C ALA A 89 5.06 -1.06 -21.10
N HIS A 90 5.19 -2.28 -21.62
CA HIS A 90 4.40 -2.73 -22.77
C HIS A 90 2.90 -2.66 -22.49
N ASP A 91 2.46 -3.11 -21.31
CA ASP A 91 1.06 -3.05 -20.92
C ASP A 91 0.57 -1.62 -20.71
N ALA A 92 1.34 -0.77 -20.01
CA ALA A 92 1.02 0.63 -19.78
C ALA A 92 0.93 1.42 -21.10
N ALA A 93 1.91 1.26 -21.99
CA ALA A 93 1.93 1.91 -23.30
C ALA A 93 0.78 1.43 -24.19
N ARG A 94 0.39 0.14 -24.10
CA ARG A 94 -0.78 -0.38 -24.82
C ARG A 94 -2.08 0.21 -24.29
N ILE A 95 -2.23 0.39 -22.98
CA ILE A 95 -3.40 1.05 -22.38
C ILE A 95 -3.43 2.52 -22.83
N TYR A 96 -2.30 3.24 -22.69
CA TYR A 96 -2.17 4.64 -23.11
C TYR A 96 -2.56 4.85 -24.58
N LYS A 97 -2.07 4.01 -25.50
CA LYS A 97 -2.41 4.10 -26.93
C LYS A 97 -3.87 3.81 -27.26
N LYS A 98 -4.63 3.21 -26.35
CA LYS A 98 -6.07 2.95 -26.49
C LYS A 98 -6.93 4.08 -25.92
N LEU A 99 -6.33 5.07 -25.26
CA LEU A 99 -7.06 6.24 -24.80
C LEU A 99 -7.64 6.96 -26.02
N GLY A 100 -8.95 7.24 -25.96
CA GLY A 100 -9.70 7.87 -27.04
C GLY A 100 -9.65 9.39 -26.92
N SER A 101 -10.78 9.97 -26.53
CA SER A 101 -10.93 11.41 -26.34
C SER A 101 -10.65 11.83 -24.89
N TYR A 102 -10.12 13.04 -24.73
CA TYR A 102 -10.08 13.73 -23.45
C TYR A 102 -11.44 14.36 -23.13
N LYS A 103 -11.74 14.49 -21.84
CA LYS A 103 -12.92 15.18 -21.32
C LYS A 103 -12.52 16.04 -20.13
N ASP A 104 -13.24 17.12 -19.94
CA ASP A 104 -13.12 17.91 -18.72
C ASP A 104 -13.47 17.03 -17.51
N ALA A 105 -12.76 17.26 -16.41
CA ALA A 105 -12.90 16.50 -15.19
C ALA A 105 -12.95 17.43 -13.99
N ASP A 106 -14.01 17.29 -13.18
CA ASP A 106 -14.10 17.97 -11.90
C ASP A 106 -13.06 17.41 -10.93
N LEU A 107 -12.45 18.29 -10.14
CA LEU A 107 -11.55 17.93 -9.05
C LEU A 107 -12.24 18.12 -7.71
N SER A 108 -12.24 17.08 -6.89
CA SER A 108 -12.71 17.17 -5.50
C SER A 108 -11.72 16.47 -4.58
N VAL A 109 -11.51 17.03 -3.39
CA VAL A 109 -10.56 16.51 -2.42
C VAL A 109 -11.22 16.45 -1.06
N LEU A 110 -11.04 15.32 -0.37
CA LEU A 110 -11.36 15.17 1.04
C LEU A 110 -10.09 14.81 1.81
N VAL A 111 -9.86 15.52 2.90
CA VAL A 111 -8.84 15.19 3.89
C VAL A 111 -9.59 14.82 5.17
N GLY A 112 -9.45 13.58 5.59
CA GLY A 112 -10.12 13.04 6.76
C GLY A 112 -9.23 12.04 7.48
N GLU A 113 -9.86 11.23 8.31
CA GLU A 113 -9.19 10.20 9.10
C GLU A 113 -10.01 8.90 9.07
N VAL A 114 -9.34 7.81 9.43
CA VAL A 114 -9.94 6.50 9.67
C VAL A 114 -9.53 6.04 11.07
N ASN A 115 -10.51 5.68 11.90
CA ASN A 115 -10.29 5.19 13.26
C ASN A 115 -10.22 3.66 13.26
N ILE A 116 -9.03 3.11 13.44
CA ILE A 116 -8.80 1.66 13.37
C ILE A 116 -8.80 1.09 14.78
N PRO A 117 -9.64 0.08 15.10
CA PRO A 117 -9.72 -0.49 16.43
C PRO A 117 -8.42 -1.17 16.83
N LEU A 118 -8.06 -1.02 18.10
CA LEU A 118 -6.91 -1.68 18.72
C LEU A 118 -7.39 -2.77 19.67
N ASP A 119 -6.64 -3.86 19.76
CA ASP A 119 -6.85 -4.90 20.76
C ASP A 119 -5.98 -4.62 22.00
N LYS A 120 -6.25 -5.35 23.08
CA LYS A 120 -5.45 -5.29 24.29
C LYS A 120 -4.03 -5.78 24.04
N ARG A 121 -3.08 -5.16 24.72
CA ARG A 121 -1.71 -5.67 24.75
C ARG A 121 -1.64 -7.03 25.45
N ILE A 122 -0.66 -7.84 25.07
CA ILE A 122 -0.30 -9.05 25.81
C ILE A 122 0.13 -8.69 27.23
N ASP A 123 -0.07 -9.57 28.20
CA ASP A 123 0.34 -9.33 29.59
C ASP A 123 1.87 -9.33 29.77
N TYR A 124 2.34 -8.74 30.88
CA TYR A 124 3.76 -8.59 31.18
C TYR A 124 4.51 -9.93 31.22
N GLU A 125 3.91 -11.00 31.78
CA GLU A 125 4.57 -12.30 31.90
C GLU A 125 4.68 -12.98 30.52
N THR A 126 3.65 -12.87 29.68
CA THR A 126 3.71 -13.30 28.28
C THR A 126 4.77 -12.51 27.51
N ALA A 127 4.86 -11.19 27.71
CA ALA A 127 5.88 -10.36 27.08
C ALA A 127 7.30 -10.77 27.50
N LYS A 128 7.52 -10.98 28.80
CA LYS A 128 8.81 -11.42 29.36
C LYS A 128 9.23 -12.79 28.83
N ALA A 129 8.32 -13.77 28.82
CA ALA A 129 8.59 -15.09 28.26
C ALA A 129 8.92 -15.03 26.76
N GLY A 130 8.19 -14.19 26.01
CA GLY A 130 8.48 -13.93 24.60
C GLY A 130 9.86 -13.30 24.40
N TYR A 131 10.21 -12.28 25.17
CA TYR A 131 11.52 -11.63 25.07
C TYR A 131 12.66 -12.61 25.32
N GLU A 132 12.59 -13.41 26.38
CA GLU A 132 13.60 -14.43 26.69
C GLU A 132 13.80 -15.44 25.56
N LYS A 133 12.72 -15.81 24.87
CA LYS A 133 12.77 -16.72 23.72
C LYS A 133 13.45 -16.12 22.49
N TYR A 134 13.31 -14.81 22.27
CA TYR A 134 13.74 -14.16 21.03
C TYR A 134 14.92 -13.20 21.16
N LYS A 135 15.37 -12.85 22.38
CA LYS A 135 16.40 -11.82 22.63
C LYS A 135 17.74 -12.04 21.92
N GLU A 136 18.10 -13.29 21.62
CA GLU A 136 19.35 -13.63 20.93
C GLU A 136 19.30 -13.38 19.41
N TYR A 137 18.11 -13.15 18.83
CA TYR A 137 17.98 -12.86 17.41
C TYR A 137 18.22 -11.37 17.13
N THR A 138 19.16 -11.09 16.22
CA THR A 138 19.58 -9.71 15.88
C THR A 138 19.22 -9.28 14.46
N VAL A 139 18.64 -10.18 13.64
CA VAL A 139 18.25 -9.89 12.25
C VAL A 139 16.81 -10.31 11.95
N ASN A 140 16.25 -9.69 10.90
CA ASN A 140 14.96 -10.02 10.28
C ASN A 140 13.76 -9.97 11.25
N VAL A 141 12.67 -10.66 10.89
CA VAL A 141 11.42 -10.68 11.66
C VAL A 141 11.62 -11.12 13.11
N ARG A 142 12.54 -12.05 13.39
CA ARG A 142 12.79 -12.54 14.76
C ARG A 142 13.36 -11.45 15.67
N ALA A 143 14.25 -10.60 15.17
CA ALA A 143 14.73 -9.45 15.93
C ALA A 143 13.62 -8.43 16.18
N LYS A 144 12.75 -8.20 15.19
CA LYS A 144 11.55 -7.37 15.40
C LYS A 144 10.61 -7.98 16.44
N THR A 145 10.41 -9.30 16.43
CA THR A 145 9.63 -10.00 17.46
C THR A 145 10.23 -9.81 18.86
N ALA A 146 11.56 -9.90 19.00
CA ALA A 146 12.23 -9.62 20.27
C ALA A 146 12.00 -8.17 20.73
N TYR A 147 12.14 -7.21 19.80
CA TYR A 147 11.88 -5.80 20.05
C TYR A 147 10.44 -5.53 20.48
N TYR A 148 9.47 -6.18 19.83
CA TYR A 148 8.05 -6.11 20.21
C TYR A 148 7.85 -6.53 21.66
N TYR A 149 8.32 -7.71 22.05
CA TYR A 149 8.16 -8.19 23.43
C TYR A 149 8.84 -7.28 24.46
N LYS A 150 10.04 -6.79 24.16
CA LYS A 150 10.73 -5.81 24.99
C LYS A 150 9.90 -4.53 25.16
N THR A 151 9.37 -4.01 24.06
CA THR A 151 8.52 -2.81 24.05
C THR A 151 7.27 -3.00 24.90
N GLN A 152 6.63 -4.18 24.84
CA GLN A 152 5.46 -4.48 25.67
C GLN A 152 5.77 -4.40 27.17
N MET A 153 6.92 -4.94 27.61
CA MET A 153 7.37 -4.83 29.00
C MET A 153 7.60 -3.37 29.41
N GLU A 154 8.32 -2.59 28.60
CA GLU A 154 8.60 -1.18 28.86
C GLU A 154 7.31 -0.34 28.96
N LEU A 155 6.30 -0.64 28.16
CA LEU A 155 5.01 0.05 28.21
C LEU A 155 4.23 -0.23 29.52
N TYR A 156 4.35 -1.44 30.10
CA TYR A 156 3.78 -1.72 31.43
C TYR A 156 4.51 -0.97 32.53
N GLU A 157 5.85 -0.98 32.49
CA GLU A 157 6.70 -0.31 33.49
C GLU A 157 6.46 1.20 33.50
N ASN A 158 6.18 1.78 32.31
CA ASN A 158 5.88 3.20 32.15
C ASN A 158 4.39 3.54 32.34
N GLY A 159 3.53 2.57 32.64
CA GLY A 159 2.10 2.80 32.89
C GLY A 159 1.31 3.26 31.66
N TYR A 160 1.70 2.83 30.45
CA TYR A 160 0.93 3.11 29.24
C TYR A 160 -0.48 2.53 29.35
N VAL A 161 -1.48 3.31 28.91
CA VAL A 161 -2.89 2.92 28.92
C VAL A 161 -3.32 2.58 27.51
N ASP A 162 -3.91 1.39 27.35
CA ASP A 162 -4.43 0.89 26.08
C ASP A 162 -5.49 1.83 25.54
N LYS A 163 -5.40 2.12 24.24
CA LYS A 163 -6.36 2.94 23.51
C LYS A 163 -7.39 2.05 22.82
N GLU A 164 -8.59 2.57 22.59
CA GLU A 164 -9.63 1.83 21.86
C GLU A 164 -9.37 1.80 20.35
N TYR A 165 -8.79 2.87 19.82
CA TYR A 165 -8.49 3.00 18.39
C TYR A 165 -7.26 3.86 18.15
N ARG A 166 -6.73 3.76 16.93
CA ARG A 166 -5.75 4.68 16.36
C ARG A 166 -6.35 5.38 15.14
N SER A 167 -6.35 6.70 15.14
CA SER A 167 -6.70 7.51 13.97
C SER A 167 -5.51 7.57 13.02
N VAL A 168 -5.78 7.38 11.73
CA VAL A 168 -4.78 7.57 10.66
C VAL A 168 -5.32 8.51 9.58
N PRO A 169 -4.46 9.35 8.97
CA PRO A 169 -4.90 10.29 7.95
C PRO A 169 -5.30 9.56 6.67
N GLN A 170 -6.36 10.07 6.01
CA GLN A 170 -6.79 9.62 4.70
C GLN A 170 -7.09 10.83 3.81
N THR A 171 -6.43 10.89 2.67
CA THR A 171 -6.74 11.82 1.58
C THR A 171 -7.40 11.05 0.46
N ILE A 172 -8.54 11.57 -0.01
CA ILE A 172 -9.23 11.06 -1.19
C ILE A 172 -9.26 12.18 -2.22
N ILE A 173 -8.73 11.91 -3.42
CA ILE A 173 -8.77 12.83 -4.55
C ILE A 173 -9.65 12.19 -5.62
N LYS A 174 -10.71 12.90 -6.03
CA LYS A 174 -11.57 12.51 -7.13
C LYS A 174 -11.31 13.40 -8.33
N ILE A 175 -11.04 12.78 -9.47
CA ILE A 175 -10.81 13.42 -10.76
C ILE A 175 -11.82 12.83 -11.74
N GLY A 176 -12.92 13.55 -11.97
CA GLY A 176 -14.07 13.03 -12.72
C GLY A 176 -14.59 11.72 -12.10
N ASP A 177 -14.47 10.61 -12.83
CA ASP A 177 -14.96 9.29 -12.40
C ASP A 177 -13.90 8.43 -11.68
N VAL A 178 -12.69 8.97 -11.49
CA VAL A 178 -11.58 8.26 -10.84
C VAL A 178 -11.42 8.75 -9.41
N ALA A 179 -11.35 7.83 -8.45
CA ALA A 179 -11.05 8.12 -7.05
C ALA A 179 -9.69 7.54 -6.67
N LEU A 180 -8.76 8.39 -6.25
CA LEU A 180 -7.48 8.03 -5.66
C LEU A 180 -7.62 8.04 -4.14
N ILE A 181 -7.35 6.93 -3.47
CA ILE A 181 -7.57 6.77 -2.02
C ILE A 181 -6.26 6.43 -1.33
N SER A 182 -5.75 7.30 -0.46
CA SER A 182 -4.52 7.04 0.28
C SER A 182 -4.71 6.00 1.38
N PHE A 183 -3.73 5.12 1.54
CA PHE A 183 -3.56 4.26 2.69
C PHE A 183 -2.13 4.40 3.21
N PRO A 184 -1.91 4.68 4.50
CA PRO A 184 -0.57 4.80 5.07
C PRO A 184 0.10 3.43 5.30
N TYR A 185 -0.33 2.40 4.58
CA TYR A 185 0.04 1.00 4.77
C TYR A 185 0.32 0.31 3.43
N GLU A 186 1.01 -0.82 3.50
CA GLU A 186 0.99 -1.89 2.50
C GLU A 186 -0.29 -2.72 2.72
N ILE A 187 -1.40 -2.32 2.08
CA ILE A 187 -2.69 -3.00 2.25
C ILE A 187 -2.73 -4.27 1.41
N PHE A 188 -3.45 -5.27 1.91
CA PHE A 188 -3.78 -6.46 1.13
C PHE A 188 -4.76 -6.14 -0.01
N SER A 189 -4.59 -6.84 -1.12
CA SER A 189 -5.36 -6.68 -2.36
C SER A 189 -6.87 -6.74 -2.13
N GLU A 190 -7.32 -7.63 -1.24
CA GLU A 190 -8.73 -7.79 -0.89
C GLU A 190 -9.37 -6.54 -0.28
N ILE A 191 -8.62 -5.71 0.47
CA ILE A 191 -9.14 -4.44 0.99
C ILE A 191 -9.52 -3.51 -0.16
N ALA A 192 -8.63 -3.37 -1.14
CA ALA A 192 -8.90 -2.56 -2.34
C ALA A 192 -10.07 -3.13 -3.16
N MET A 193 -10.15 -4.46 -3.31
CA MET A 193 -11.27 -5.10 -4.01
C MET A 193 -12.61 -4.87 -3.32
N ARG A 194 -12.68 -4.97 -1.99
CA ARG A 194 -13.92 -4.72 -1.22
C ARG A 194 -14.41 -3.29 -1.40
N ILE A 195 -13.51 -2.31 -1.34
CA ILE A 195 -13.87 -0.89 -1.55
C ILE A 195 -14.40 -0.67 -2.98
N ALA A 196 -13.70 -1.21 -3.98
CA ALA A 196 -14.11 -1.08 -5.38
C ALA A 196 -15.46 -1.77 -5.67
N TYR A 197 -15.71 -2.92 -5.04
CA TYR A 197 -16.96 -3.67 -5.18
C TYR A 197 -18.17 -2.90 -4.63
N GLU A 198 -18.04 -2.34 -3.41
CA GLU A 198 -19.14 -1.69 -2.70
C GLU A 198 -19.60 -0.38 -3.34
N LYS A 199 -18.67 0.49 -3.77
CA LYS A 199 -19.06 1.82 -4.28
C LYS A 199 -19.49 1.85 -5.73
N LYS A 200 -19.25 0.79 -6.51
CA LYS A 200 -19.46 0.79 -7.96
C LYS A 200 -18.84 2.01 -8.66
N ILE A 201 -17.84 2.64 -8.06
CA ILE A 201 -17.06 3.71 -8.69
C ILE A 201 -16.14 2.98 -9.68
N PRO A 202 -16.31 3.19 -11.00
CA PRO A 202 -15.65 2.36 -12.02
C PRO A 202 -14.13 2.31 -11.89
N HIS A 203 -13.53 3.35 -11.27
CA HIS A 203 -12.10 3.51 -11.14
C HIS A 203 -11.72 3.97 -9.72
N THR A 204 -11.81 3.05 -8.75
CA THR A 204 -11.29 3.27 -7.39
C THR A 204 -9.87 2.74 -7.28
N LEU A 205 -8.90 3.63 -7.10
CA LEU A 205 -7.47 3.33 -7.06
C LEU A 205 -6.95 3.54 -5.63
N SER A 206 -6.78 2.43 -4.90
CA SER A 206 -6.14 2.45 -3.58
C SER A 206 -4.64 2.67 -3.72
N LEU A 207 -4.09 3.63 -2.99
CA LEU A 207 -2.69 4.02 -3.02
C LEU A 207 -2.01 3.60 -1.71
N SER A 208 -1.25 2.52 -1.74
CA SER A 208 -0.45 2.10 -0.57
C SER A 208 0.68 3.08 -0.29
N ASN A 209 1.19 3.06 0.95
CA ASN A 209 2.32 3.87 1.40
C ASN A 209 2.15 5.37 1.09
N THR A 210 0.90 5.85 1.15
CA THR A 210 0.55 7.25 0.91
C THR A 210 0.07 7.86 2.22
N ASN A 211 0.59 9.04 2.56
CA ASN A 211 0.40 9.70 3.87
C ASN A 211 0.96 8.90 5.07
N GLY A 212 1.82 7.92 4.83
CA GLY A 212 2.49 7.15 5.87
C GLY A 212 3.19 5.91 5.33
N CYS A 213 3.94 5.23 6.21
CA CYS A 213 4.64 3.98 5.95
C CYS A 213 4.58 3.12 7.21
N GLU A 214 3.35 2.76 7.58
CA GLU A 214 3.04 2.07 8.84
C GLU A 214 3.31 0.55 8.74
N GLY A 215 3.62 0.03 7.55
CA GLY A 215 3.86 -1.39 7.30
C GLY A 215 2.61 -2.10 6.77
N TYR A 216 2.55 -3.43 6.93
CA TYR A 216 1.45 -4.23 6.41
C TYR A 216 0.13 -3.95 7.11
N PHE A 217 -0.95 -4.01 6.34
CA PHE A 217 -2.32 -3.98 6.85
C PHE A 217 -3.13 -5.08 6.16
N VAL A 218 -3.46 -6.09 6.96
CA VAL A 218 -3.91 -7.41 6.50
C VAL A 218 -5.42 -7.54 6.65
N THR A 219 -6.00 -8.58 6.05
CA THR A 219 -7.42 -8.90 6.24
C THR A 219 -7.61 -9.93 7.34
N GLU A 220 -8.74 -9.86 8.05
CA GLU A 220 -9.07 -10.72 9.19
C GLU A 220 -8.90 -12.22 8.85
N ASP A 221 -9.38 -12.63 7.67
CA ASP A 221 -9.36 -14.03 7.22
C ASP A 221 -7.93 -14.54 6.96
N GLN A 222 -6.99 -13.66 6.63
CA GLN A 222 -5.60 -14.01 6.35
C GLN A 222 -4.76 -14.14 7.62
N ILE A 223 -5.21 -13.58 8.75
CA ILE A 223 -4.50 -13.62 10.03
C ILE A 223 -4.18 -15.06 10.47
N CYS A 224 -5.07 -16.01 10.20
CA CYS A 224 -4.89 -17.42 10.58
C CYS A 224 -3.81 -18.14 9.76
N ARG A 225 -3.43 -17.59 8.58
CA ARG A 225 -2.46 -18.21 7.67
C ARG A 225 -1.03 -17.99 8.12
N GLY A 226 -0.78 -16.97 8.95
CA GLY A 226 0.56 -16.55 9.34
C GLY A 226 1.39 -16.09 8.13
N GLY A 227 2.71 -16.03 8.30
CA GLY A 227 3.62 -15.53 7.26
C GLY A 227 4.18 -14.16 7.62
N TYR A 228 5.07 -13.66 6.76
CA TYR A 228 5.86 -12.47 7.05
C TYR A 228 4.99 -11.24 7.29
N GLU A 229 4.01 -11.01 6.42
CA GLU A 229 3.08 -9.88 6.45
C GLU A 229 2.23 -9.91 7.72
N ILE A 230 1.74 -11.09 8.11
CA ILE A 230 0.93 -11.29 9.31
C ILE A 230 1.77 -11.08 10.58
N ASP A 231 2.98 -11.65 10.61
CA ASP A 231 3.90 -11.48 11.74
C ASP A 231 4.27 -10.00 11.92
N MET A 232 4.51 -9.29 10.82
CA MET A 232 4.76 -7.85 10.79
C MET A 232 3.54 -7.04 11.26
N PHE A 233 2.33 -7.37 10.81
CA PHE A 233 1.09 -6.71 11.26
C PHE A 233 0.88 -6.88 12.77
N LYS A 234 1.10 -8.10 13.31
CA LYS A 234 0.90 -8.40 14.74
C LYS A 234 1.95 -7.80 15.66
N THR A 235 3.18 -7.60 15.18
CA THR A 235 4.32 -7.20 16.01
C THR A 235 4.89 -5.82 15.66
N GLY A 236 4.36 -5.17 14.64
CA GLY A 236 4.86 -3.89 14.13
C GLY A 236 4.49 -2.67 14.97
N TYR A 237 3.56 -2.80 15.91
CA TYR A 237 2.99 -1.68 16.66
C TYR A 237 3.06 -1.89 18.17
N ILE A 238 3.04 -0.76 18.91
CA ILE A 238 3.07 -0.74 20.38
C ILE A 238 1.80 -1.34 21.02
N GLN A 239 0.69 -1.32 20.31
CA GLN A 239 -0.56 -1.96 20.67
C GLN A 239 -1.11 -2.61 19.40
N PRO A 240 -1.52 -3.89 19.45
CA PRO A 240 -2.00 -4.60 18.27
C PRO A 240 -3.29 -3.97 17.75
N TYR A 241 -3.49 -4.00 16.43
CA TYR A 241 -4.80 -3.80 15.84
C TYR A 241 -5.72 -4.97 16.18
N ALA A 242 -7.02 -4.71 16.30
CA ALA A 242 -8.00 -5.79 16.41
C ALA A 242 -8.00 -6.65 15.13
N ASP A 243 -8.30 -7.94 15.26
CA ASP A 243 -8.28 -8.87 14.12
C ASP A 243 -9.23 -8.44 12.99
N ASN A 244 -10.32 -7.72 13.32
CA ASN A 244 -11.31 -7.19 12.38
C ASN A 244 -11.03 -5.74 11.92
N ALA A 245 -9.81 -5.23 12.11
CA ALA A 245 -9.45 -3.85 11.80
C ALA A 245 -9.68 -3.44 10.34
N ASP A 246 -9.57 -4.39 9.42
CA ASP A 246 -9.82 -4.19 7.99
C ASP A 246 -11.27 -3.84 7.66
N TRP A 247 -12.25 -4.40 8.38
CA TRP A 247 -13.65 -4.01 8.23
C TRP A 247 -13.88 -2.54 8.56
N TYR A 248 -13.21 -2.03 9.60
CA TYR A 248 -13.30 -0.62 10.00
C TYR A 248 -12.60 0.29 8.99
N MET A 249 -11.47 -0.16 8.43
CA MET A 249 -10.76 0.52 7.35
C MET A 249 -11.65 0.68 6.11
N VAL A 250 -12.24 -0.43 5.65
CA VAL A 250 -13.14 -0.44 4.49
C VAL A 250 -14.35 0.46 4.78
N LYS A 251 -15.07 0.22 5.88
CA LYS A 251 -16.29 0.96 6.22
C LYS A 251 -16.07 2.48 6.26
N GLN A 252 -15.07 2.95 6.99
CA GLN A 252 -14.83 4.39 7.13
C GLN A 252 -14.28 5.02 5.84
N THR A 253 -13.53 4.27 5.03
CA THR A 253 -13.16 4.72 3.69
C THR A 253 -14.39 4.93 2.82
N LEU A 254 -15.37 4.02 2.89
CA LEU A 254 -16.65 4.13 2.18
C LEU A 254 -17.46 5.35 2.66
N GLU A 255 -17.46 5.64 3.96
CA GLU A 255 -18.10 6.82 4.54
C GLU A 255 -17.42 8.12 4.08
N ASN A 256 -16.08 8.15 4.05
CA ASN A 256 -15.32 9.30 3.55
C ASN A 256 -15.55 9.54 2.05
N LEU A 257 -15.68 8.47 1.25
CA LEU A 257 -16.10 8.59 -0.16
C LEU A 257 -17.51 9.19 -0.30
N ASP A 258 -18.44 8.83 0.58
CA ASP A 258 -19.79 9.40 0.55
C ASP A 258 -19.80 10.88 0.92
N LYS A 259 -19.03 11.29 1.93
CA LYS A 259 -18.84 12.71 2.28
C LYS A 259 -18.30 13.50 1.09
N LEU A 260 -17.24 13.00 0.46
CA LEU A 260 -16.65 13.63 -0.73
C LEU A 260 -17.69 13.80 -1.86
N ASN A 261 -18.51 12.78 -2.11
CA ASN A 261 -19.55 12.85 -3.14
C ASN A 261 -20.70 13.82 -2.80
N LYS A 262 -20.91 14.13 -1.51
CA LYS A 262 -21.91 15.12 -1.05
C LYS A 262 -21.33 16.53 -0.94
N GLY A 263 -20.02 16.70 -1.07
CA GLY A 263 -19.33 17.98 -0.83
C GLY A 263 -19.28 18.37 0.66
N GLU A 264 -19.29 17.37 1.55
CA GLU A 264 -19.18 17.52 3.01
C GLU A 264 -17.72 17.56 3.49
#